data_AF-A0A524KQK1-F1
#
_entry.id   AF-A0A524KQK1-F1
#
_cell.length_a   1.000
_cell.length_b   1.000
_cell.length_c   1.000
_cell.angle_alpha   90.00
_cell.angle_beta   90.00
_cell.angle_gamma   90.00
#
_symmetry.space_group_name_H-M   'P 1'
#
loop_
_entity.id
_entity.type
_entity.pdbx_description
1 polymer ?
#
loop_
_entity_poly.entity_id
_entity_poly.type
_entity_poly.pdbx_seq_one_letter_code
_entity_poly.pdbx_strand_id
1 'polypeptide(L)'
;MLSLFDSRISAVLDLHGHTAAQARDAVRSFLSLSARRWPGAVVHIITGKGRGSVGRPVLRGAVAGMLRGELAPRVADWAKDIDEGGFLVRLR
;
A
#
# COMPACT_ATOMS: atom_id res chain seq x y z
N MET A 1 4.15 -16.39 -12.07
CA MET A 1 3.37 -15.30 -11.44
C MET A 1 3.47 -14.08 -12.32
N LEU A 2 2.37 -13.40 -12.66
CA LEU A 2 2.45 -12.14 -13.42
C LEU A 2 3.19 -11.08 -12.60
N SER A 3 3.93 -10.19 -13.27
CA SER A 3 4.54 -9.02 -12.66
C SER A 3 3.47 -8.19 -11.93
N LEU A 4 3.86 -7.48 -10.87
CA LEU A 4 2.97 -6.51 -10.19
C LEU A 4 2.45 -5.46 -11.17
N PHE A 5 3.29 -4.99 -12.09
CA PHE A 5 2.97 -3.93 -13.04
C PHE A 5 2.08 -4.38 -14.21
N ASP A 6 2.10 -5.68 -14.52
CA ASP A 6 1.25 -6.27 -15.57
C ASP A 6 -0.08 -6.81 -15.02
N SER A 7 -0.28 -6.74 -13.71
CA SER A 7 -1.47 -7.26 -13.05
C SER A 7 -2.60 -6.23 -13.00
N ARG A 8 -3.84 -6.69 -13.21
CA ARG A 8 -5.03 -5.86 -12.97
C ARG A 8 -5.13 -5.48 -11.49
N ILE A 9 -5.27 -4.19 -11.22
CA ILE A 9 -5.53 -3.69 -9.87
C ILE A 9 -6.97 -4.02 -9.48
N SER A 10 -7.12 -4.72 -8.36
CA SER A 10 -8.42 -5.18 -7.84
C SER A 10 -9.06 -4.18 -6.89
N ALA A 11 -8.25 -3.39 -6.17
CA ALA A 11 -8.71 -2.33 -5.28
C ALA A 11 -7.62 -1.28 -5.06
N VAL A 12 -8.06 -0.07 -4.72
CA VAL A 12 -7.18 1.09 -4.45
C VAL A 12 -7.51 1.66 -3.07
N LEU A 13 -6.47 2.02 -2.30
CA LEU A 13 -6.57 2.79 -1.08
C LEU A 13 -5.83 4.13 -1.27
N ASP A 14 -6.56 5.24 -1.18
CA ASP A 14 -5.97 6.58 -1.23
C ASP A 14 -5.78 7.14 0.19
N LEU A 15 -4.53 7.42 0.55
CA LEU A 15 -4.13 7.95 1.84
C LEU A 15 -3.79 9.44 1.79
N HIS A 16 -4.09 10.14 0.69
CA HIS A 16 -3.83 11.57 0.62
C HIS A 16 -4.51 12.30 1.79
N GLY A 17 -3.80 13.25 2.39
CA GLY A 17 -4.29 14.03 3.54
C GLY A 17 -4.39 13.28 4.86
N HIS A 18 -4.09 11.98 4.92
CA HIS A 18 -4.10 11.24 6.18
C HIS A 18 -2.91 11.62 7.06
N THR A 19 -3.13 11.61 8.38
CA THR A 19 -2.03 11.53 9.34
C THR A 19 -1.38 10.16 9.31
N ALA A 20 -0.16 10.04 9.86
CA ALA A 20 0.54 8.77 9.91
C ALA A 20 -0.15 7.70 10.79
N ALA A 21 -1.00 8.10 11.74
CA ALA A 21 -1.81 7.17 12.53
C ALA A 21 -2.99 6.66 11.71
N GLN A 22 -3.78 7.57 11.13
CA GLN A 22 -4.92 7.21 10.26
C GLN A 22 -4.50 6.33 9.08
N ALA A 23 -3.35 6.63 8.46
CA ALA A 23 -2.81 5.82 7.38
C ALA A 23 -2.47 4.38 7.83
N ARG A 24 -1.93 4.19 9.03
CA ARG A 24 -1.64 2.85 9.56
C ARG A 24 -2.91 2.04 9.76
N ASP A 25 -3.92 2.64 10.37
CA ASP A 25 -5.20 1.96 10.62
C ASP A 25 -5.94 1.61 9.32
N ALA A 26 -5.93 2.54 8.36
CA ALA A 26 -6.51 2.35 7.04
C ALA A 26 -5.81 1.21 6.27
N VAL A 27 -4.48 1.19 6.25
CA VAL A 27 -3.70 0.16 5.54
C VAL A 27 -3.90 -1.22 6.18
N ARG A 28 -3.87 -1.31 7.52
CA ARG A 28 -4.13 -2.56 8.25
C ARG A 28 -5.50 -3.13 7.87
N SER A 29 -6.52 -2.30 7.93
CA SER A 29 -7.90 -2.70 7.65
C SER A 29 -8.05 -3.11 6.18
N PHE A 30 -7.54 -2.29 5.26
CA PHE A 30 -7.60 -2.54 3.83
C PHE A 30 -6.94 -3.85 3.41
N LEU A 31 -5.69 -4.11 3.82
CA LEU A 31 -5.01 -5.35 3.45
C LEU A 31 -5.62 -6.58 4.13
N SER A 32 -6.13 -6.44 5.36
CA SER A 32 -6.81 -7.53 6.05
C SER A 32 -8.11 -7.94 5.36
N LEU A 33 -8.91 -6.97 4.94
CA LEU A 33 -10.17 -7.21 4.21
C LEU A 33 -9.91 -7.71 2.79
N SER A 34 -9.01 -7.06 2.06
CA SER A 34 -8.69 -7.43 0.69
C SER A 34 -8.06 -8.83 0.60
N ALA A 35 -7.12 -9.20 1.49
CA ALA A 35 -6.51 -10.53 1.45
C ALA A 35 -7.53 -11.64 1.70
N ARG A 36 -8.50 -11.41 2.59
CA ARG A 36 -9.60 -12.36 2.83
C ARG A 36 -10.53 -12.48 1.62
N ARG A 37 -10.80 -11.36 0.94
CA ARG A 37 -11.76 -11.31 -0.17
C ARG A 37 -11.16 -11.78 -1.50
N TRP A 38 -9.88 -11.50 -1.73
CA TRP A 38 -9.21 -11.72 -3.02
C TRP A 38 -7.75 -12.21 -2.83
N PRO A 39 -7.54 -13.47 -2.41
CA PRO A 39 -6.20 -14.06 -2.34
C PRO A 39 -5.46 -13.96 -3.70
N GLY A 40 -4.17 -13.64 -3.67
CA GLY A 40 -3.33 -13.51 -4.88
C GLY A 40 -3.53 -12.24 -5.72
N ALA A 41 -4.56 -11.43 -5.43
CA ALA A 41 -4.83 -10.19 -6.15
C ALA A 41 -3.78 -9.10 -5.89
N VAL A 42 -3.68 -8.15 -6.83
CA VAL A 42 -2.86 -6.95 -6.68
C VAL A 42 -3.75 -5.76 -6.31
N VAL A 43 -3.35 -5.04 -5.27
CA VAL A 43 -3.99 -3.80 -4.82
C VAL A 43 -2.99 -2.65 -4.86
N HIS A 44 -3.49 -1.42 -4.93
CA HIS A 44 -2.67 -0.21 -4.98
C HIS A 44 -2.92 0.65 -3.73
N ILE A 45 -1.85 1.04 -3.04
CA ILE A 45 -1.90 1.97 -1.90
C ILE A 45 -1.24 3.27 -2.33
N ILE A 46 -1.99 4.36 -2.42
CA ILE A 46 -1.51 5.68 -2.80
C ILE A 46 -1.18 6.46 -1.52
N THR A 47 0.08 6.86 -1.36
CA THR A 47 0.57 7.67 -0.23
C THR A 47 0.75 9.14 -0.57
N GLY A 48 0.65 9.49 -1.86
CA GLY A 48 0.98 10.79 -2.39
C GLY A 48 2.48 10.97 -2.69
N LYS A 49 2.80 11.97 -3.52
CA LYS A 49 4.18 12.24 -4.00
C LYS A 49 5.04 13.02 -2.99
N GLY A 50 4.47 13.47 -1.87
CA GLY A 50 5.16 14.32 -0.87
C GLY A 50 5.44 15.77 -1.32
N ARG A 51 5.04 16.15 -2.53
CA ARG A 51 5.20 17.50 -3.09
C ARG A 51 4.07 18.39 -2.58
N GLY A 52 4.19 18.90 -1.35
CA GLY A 52 3.19 19.79 -0.74
C GLY A 52 2.98 19.61 0.77
N SER A 53 3.60 18.62 1.39
CA SER A 53 3.55 18.48 2.85
C SER A 53 4.48 19.48 3.54
N VAL A 54 4.00 20.19 4.55
CA VAL A 54 4.83 20.95 5.49
C VAL A 54 5.61 19.94 6.35
N GLY A 55 6.70 19.40 5.82
CA GLY A 55 7.53 18.38 6.47
C GLY A 55 7.93 17.21 5.54
N ARG A 56 8.78 16.30 6.05
CA ARG A 56 9.19 15.09 5.31
C ARG A 56 7.97 14.21 5.02
N PRO A 57 7.87 13.57 3.83
CA PRO A 57 6.77 12.67 3.52
C PRO A 57 6.80 11.41 4.41
N VAL A 58 5.99 11.42 5.47
CA VAL A 58 5.98 10.36 6.49
C VAL A 58 5.21 9.11 6.08
N LEU A 59 4.18 9.24 5.23
CA LEU A 59 3.29 8.12 4.90
C LEU A 59 3.99 7.01 4.14
N ARG A 60 4.84 7.35 3.16
CA ARG A 60 5.58 6.35 2.37
C ARG A 60 6.46 5.47 3.28
N GLY A 61 7.17 6.08 4.22
CA GLY A 61 8.00 5.36 5.19
C GLY A 61 7.19 4.49 6.14
N ALA A 62 6.06 5.02 6.65
CA ALA A 62 5.16 4.29 7.53
C ALA A 62 4.59 3.04 6.83
N VAL A 63 4.04 3.19 5.61
CA VAL A 63 3.46 2.08 4.84
C VAL A 63 4.52 1.05 4.49
N ALA A 64 5.69 1.46 4.01
CA ALA A 64 6.77 0.51 3.71
C ALA A 64 7.23 -0.27 4.96
N GLY A 65 7.27 0.36 6.14
CA GLY A 65 7.58 -0.30 7.39
C GLY A 65 6.54 -1.36 7.76
N MET A 66 5.25 -1.06 7.56
CA MET A 66 4.18 -2.02 7.80
C MET A 66 4.24 -3.21 6.84
N LEU A 67 4.46 -2.98 5.54
CA LEU A 67 4.54 -4.04 4.53
C LEU A 67 5.70 -5.01 4.81
N ARG A 68 6.84 -4.51 5.30
CA ARG A 68 8.00 -5.35 5.67
C ARG A 68 7.85 -6.07 7.01
N GLY A 69 7.09 -5.49 7.94
CA GLY A 69 6.93 -6.01 9.29
C GLY A 69 5.55 -6.60 9.50
N GLU A 70 4.72 -5.83 10.21
CA GLU A 70 3.39 -6.23 10.68
C GLU A 70 2.50 -6.93 9.63
N LEU A 71 2.53 -6.45 8.39
CA LEU A 71 1.64 -6.93 7.31
C LEU A 71 2.33 -7.96 6.40
N ALA A 72 3.60 -8.28 6.63
CA ALA A 72 4.33 -9.28 5.87
C ALA A 72 3.62 -10.64 5.77
N PRO A 73 2.86 -11.14 6.79
CA PRO A 73 2.10 -12.38 6.64
C PRO A 73 1.02 -12.34 5.56
N ARG A 74 0.50 -11.15 5.20
CA ARG A 74 -0.59 -10.94 4.23
C ARG A 74 -0.11 -10.56 2.82
N VAL A 75 1.19 -10.33 2.67
CA VAL A 75 1.79 -9.79 1.44
C VAL A 75 2.67 -10.86 0.80
N ALA A 76 2.35 -11.22 -0.44
CA ALA A 76 3.15 -12.13 -1.24
C ALA A 76 4.34 -11.40 -1.87
N ASP A 77 4.12 -10.18 -2.36
CA ASP A 77 5.12 -9.32 -3.00
C ASP A 77 4.64 -7.85 -2.96
N TRP A 78 5.57 -6.90 -3.03
CA TRP A 78 5.22 -5.49 -3.17
C TRP A 78 6.34 -4.67 -3.81
N ALA A 79 5.94 -3.63 -4.53
CA ALA A 79 6.85 -2.68 -5.17
C ALA A 79 6.32 -1.25 -5.01
N LYS A 80 7.20 -0.26 -5.14
CA LYS A 80 6.75 1.13 -5.35
C LYS A 80 6.07 1.22 -6.72
N ASP A 81 5.03 2.03 -6.84
CA ASP A 81 4.47 2.33 -8.15
C ASP A 81 5.43 3.16 -9.01
N ILE A 82 5.16 3.26 -10.32
CA ILE A 82 6.08 3.88 -11.30
C ILE A 82 6.28 5.38 -11.05
N ASP A 83 5.27 6.02 -10.45
CA ASP A 83 5.23 7.44 -10.13
C ASP A 83 5.83 7.75 -8.75
N GLU A 84 6.25 6.71 -8.03
CA GLU A 84 6.54 6.68 -6.60
C GLU A 84 5.45 7.31 -5.72
N GLY A 85 4.22 7.46 -6.21
CA GLY A 85 3.08 7.95 -5.43
C GLY A 85 2.61 6.96 -4.37
N GLY A 86 3.02 5.69 -4.45
CA GLY A 86 2.46 4.62 -3.64
C GLY A 86 3.14 3.26 -3.82
N PHE A 87 2.36 2.20 -3.57
CA PHE A 87 2.82 0.81 -3.60
C PHE A 87 1.81 -0.10 -4.29
N LEU A 88 2.31 -0.97 -5.16
CA LEU A 88 1.58 -2.14 -5.63
C LEU A 88 1.86 -3.30 -4.67
N VAL A 89 0.82 -3.99 -4.23
CA VAL A 89 0.91 -5.05 -3.23
C VAL A 89 0.15 -6.26 -3.73
N ARG A 90 0.84 -7.39 -3.87
CA ARG A 90 0.21 -8.70 -4.09
C ARG A 90 -0.14 -9.33 -2.76
N LEU A 91 -1.39 -9.75 -2.63
CA LEU A 91 -1.92 -10.38 -1.43
C LEU A 91 -1.58 -11.87 -1.40
N ARG A 92 -1.41 -12.43 -0.20
CA ARG A 92 -1.42 -13.88 0.01
C ARG A 92 -2.85 -14.40 0.08
#